data_AF-A0A2J6QW39-F1
#
_entry.id   AF-A0A2J6QW39-F1
#
_cell.length_a   1.000
_cell.length_b   1.000
_cell.length_c   1.000
_cell.angle_alpha   90.00
_cell.angle_beta   90.00
_cell.angle_gamma   90.00
#
_symmetry.space_group_name_H-M   'P 1'
#
loop_
_entity.id
_entity.type
_entity.pdbx_description
1 polymer ?
#
loop_
_entity_poly.entity_id
_entity_poly.type
_entity_poly.pdbx_seq_one_letter_code
_entity_poly.pdbx_strand_id
1 'polypeptide(L)' 'MPNRRLFITAGGRIGLCSAESQIGDLTSIFLGAIYPCMLRKMSDSSGYSLVGGACYIDGIMDGEAFRTGLELQDIVIW' A
#
# COMPACT_ATOMS: atom_id res chain seq x y z
N MET A 1 -17.95 -8.22 -8.12
CA MET A 1 -16.48 -8.10 -8.17
C MET A 1 -16.16 -6.69 -7.71
N PRO A 2 -15.68 -6.41 -6.48
CA PRO A 2 -15.59 -5.02 -6.09
C PRO A 2 -14.36 -4.40 -6.76
N ASN A 3 -14.64 -3.59 -7.79
CA ASN A 3 -14.00 -2.32 -8.06
C ASN A 3 -12.50 -2.26 -7.75
N ARG A 4 -11.69 -2.89 -8.61
CA ARG A 4 -10.23 -2.75 -8.60
C ARG A 4 -9.79 -1.71 -9.63
N ARG A 5 -8.70 -1.00 -9.34
CA ARG A 5 -8.05 -0.08 -10.28
C ARG A 5 -6.61 -0.48 -10.53
N LEU A 6 -6.18 -0.32 -11.77
CA LEU A 6 -4.77 -0.40 -12.13
C LEU A 6 -4.07 0.86 -11.63
N PHE A 7 -2.86 0.71 -11.10
CA PHE A 7 -2.04 1.83 -10.71
C PHE A 7 -0.56 1.53 -10.98
N ILE A 8 0.24 2.59 -10.96
CA ILE A 8 1.71 2.53 -11.02
C ILE A 8 2.23 3.27 -9.78
N THR A 9 3.13 2.63 -9.04
CA THR A 9 3.83 3.26 -7.90
C THR A 9 4.80 4.33 -8.38
N ALA A 10 5.19 5.25 -7.49
CA ALA A 10 6.26 6.22 -7.80
C ALA A 10 7.59 5.54 -8.21
N GLY A 11 7.83 4.31 -7.73
CA GLY A 11 8.99 3.48 -8.11
C GLY A 11 8.79 2.67 -9.40
N GLY A 12 7.75 2.93 -10.19
CA GLY A 12 7.53 2.31 -11.51
C GLY A 12 6.92 0.90 -11.50
N ARG A 13 6.51 0.37 -10.33
CA ARG A 13 5.84 -0.94 -10.24
C ARG A 13 4.36 -0.85 -10.57
N ILE A 14 3.84 -1.79 -11.34
CA ILE A 14 2.43 -1.92 -11.67
C ILE A 14 1.68 -2.73 -10.60
N GLY A 15 0.40 -2.41 -10.38
CA GLY A 15 -0.40 -3.13 -9.40
C GLY A 15 -1.91 -2.94 -9.54
N LEU A 16 -2.64 -3.64 -8.69
CA LEU A 16 -4.10 -3.55 -8.55
C LEU A 16 -4.48 -3.13 -7.13
N CYS A 17 -5.24 -2.06 -7.02
CA CYS A 17 -5.70 -1.49 -5.76
C CYS A 17 -7.22 -1.37 -5.70
N SER A 18 -7.74 -0.88 -4.58
CA SER A 18 -9.16 -0.64 -4.36
C SER A 18 -9.64 0.59 -5.13
N ALA A 19 -10.92 0.67 -5.49
CA ALA A 19 -11.47 1.87 -6.15
C ALA A 19 -11.66 3.09 -5.22
N GLU A 20 -11.26 2.98 -3.96
CA GLU A 20 -11.14 4.08 -3.01
C GLU A 20 -9.72 4.68 -3.04
N SER A 21 -8.75 3.98 -3.64
CA SER A 21 -7.34 4.40 -3.71
C SER A 21 -7.13 5.55 -4.68
N GLN A 22 -6.44 6.61 -4.27
CA GLN A 22 -6.20 7.80 -5.08
C GLN A 22 -4.71 8.09 -5.25
N ILE A 23 -4.38 9.01 -6.17
CA ILE A 23 -3.00 9.49 -6.32
C ILE A 23 -2.54 10.12 -5.01
N GLY A 24 -1.36 9.71 -4.53
CA GLY A 24 -0.80 10.15 -3.25
C GLY A 24 -1.01 9.16 -2.10
N ASP A 25 -1.84 8.13 -2.28
CA ASP A 25 -1.87 7.00 -1.35
C ASP A 25 -0.54 6.24 -1.38
N LEU A 26 -0.13 5.75 -0.21
CA LEU A 26 1.12 5.04 0.01
C LEU A 26 0.88 3.54 -0.03
N THR A 27 1.56 2.84 -0.94
CA THR A 27 1.66 1.38 -0.91
C THR A 27 2.56 0.94 0.24
N SER A 28 2.03 0.15 1.15
CA SER A 28 2.73 -0.26 2.37
C SER A 28 2.53 -1.75 2.64
N ILE A 29 3.45 -2.36 3.37
CA ILE A 29 3.32 -3.74 3.88
C ILE A 29 3.45 -3.67 5.40
N PHE A 30 2.43 -4.15 6.10
CA PHE A 30 2.55 -4.40 7.53
C PHE A 30 3.36 -5.68 7.74
N LEU A 31 4.34 -5.63 8.65
CA LEU A 31 5.06 -6.85 9.04
C LEU A 31 4.06 -7.90 9.56
N GLY A 32 4.13 -9.10 8.99
CA GLY A 32 3.20 -10.19 9.28
C GLY A 32 1.93 -10.21 8.41
N ALA A 33 1.67 -9.18 7.60
CA ALA A 33 0.61 -9.22 6.61
C ALA A 33 1.02 -10.07 5.39
N ILE A 34 0.04 -10.74 4.79
CA ILE A 34 0.22 -11.59 3.61
C ILE A 34 -0.03 -10.84 2.28
N TYR A 35 -0.42 -9.56 2.35
CA TYR A 35 -0.64 -8.70 1.19
C TYR A 35 -0.27 -7.23 1.50
N PRO A 36 0.15 -6.45 0.49
CA PRO A 36 0.26 -4.99 0.60
C PRO A 36 -1.10 -4.32 0.84
N CYS A 37 -1.06 -3.13 1.42
CA CYS A 37 -2.20 -2.27 1.65
C CYS A 37 -1.94 -0.84 1.17
N MET A 38 -2.99 -0.04 1.06
CA MET A 38 -2.89 1.39 0.79
C MET A 38 -3.11 2.18 2.07
N LEU A 39 -2.24 3.14 2.33
CA LEU A 39 -2.34 4.08 3.43
C LEU A 39 -2.53 5.49 2.91
N ARG A 40 -3.39 6.27 3.57
CA ARG A 40 -3.55 7.69 3.30
C ARG A 40 -3.19 8.49 4.52
N LYS A 41 -2.28 9.46 4.35
CA LYS A 41 -1.94 10.40 5.41
C LYS A 41 -3.16 11.25 5.73
N MET A 42 -3.48 11.38 7.01
CA MET A 42 -4.55 12.27 7.46
C MET A 42 -4.07 13.73 7.40
N SER A 43 -4.96 14.67 7.07
CA SER A 43 -4.60 16.09 7.00
C SER A 43 -4.25 16.68 8.36
N ASP A 44 -4.95 16.24 9.40
CA ASP A 44 -4.98 16.90 10.71
C ASP A 44 -4.23 16.08 11.79
N SER A 45 -3.55 15.00 11.40
CA SER A 45 -2.79 14.16 12.31
C SER A 45 -1.51 13.62 11.67
N SER A 46 -0.59 13.13 12.49
CA SER A 46 0.59 12.38 12.04
C SER A 46 0.27 10.92 11.65
N GLY A 47 -1.00 10.52 11.72
CA GLY A 47 -1.42 9.14 11.46
C GLY A 47 -1.89 8.89 10.04
N TYR A 48 -2.20 7.62 9.79
CA TYR A 48 -2.63 7.11 8.50
C TYR A 48 -3.95 6.38 8.64
N SER A 49 -4.80 6.48 7.62
CA SER A 49 -5.96 5.62 7.47
C SER A 49 -5.70 4.52 6.46
N LEU A 50 -6.27 3.35 6.70
CA LEU A 50 -6.28 2.26 5.74
C LEU A 50 -7.28 2.56 4.62
N VAL A 51 -6.82 2.50 3.36
CA VAL A 51 -7.68 2.75 2.20
C VAL A 51 -8.07 1.45 1.53
N GLY A 52 -9.36 1.12 1.63
CA GLY A 52 -9.92 -0.06 0.98
C GLY A 52 -9.33 -1.38 1.49
N GLY A 53 -9.11 -2.33 0.58
CA GLY A 53 -8.65 -3.68 0.90
C GLY A 53 -7.24 -4.04 0.43
N ALA A 54 -6.95 -5.34 0.46
CA ALA A 54 -5.69 -5.93 0.02
C ALA A 54 -5.29 -5.48 -1.40
N CYS A 55 -4.04 -5.14 -1.63
CA CYS A 55 -3.49 -4.75 -2.93
C CYS A 55 -2.64 -5.87 -3.52
N TYR A 56 -2.49 -5.84 -4.84
CA TYR A 56 -1.50 -6.62 -5.57
C TYR A 56 -0.48 -5.66 -6.18
N ILE A 57 0.81 -5.98 -6.06
CA ILE A 57 1.88 -5.20 -6.67
C ILE A 57 2.90 -6.19 -7.23
N ASP A 58 3.20 -6.03 -8.52
CA ASP A 58 4.19 -6.87 -9.19
C ASP A 58 5.58 -6.70 -8.55
N GLY A 59 6.25 -7.82 -8.27
CA GLY A 59 7.58 -7.85 -7.64
C GLY A 59 7.61 -7.52 -6.14
N ILE A 60 6.47 -7.56 -5.44
CA ILE A 60 6.35 -7.19 -4.01
C ILE A 60 5.61 -8.25 -3.18
N MET A 61 4.78 -9.08 -3.80
CA MET A 61 4.04 -10.17 -3.13
C MET A 61 4.99 -11.25 -2.59
N ASP A 62 4.48 -12.31 -1.94
CA ASP A 62 5.25 -13.53 -1.62
C ASP A 62 6.64 -13.31 -0.98
N GLY A 63 6.74 -12.28 -0.13
CA GLY A 63 7.99 -11.92 0.55
C GLY A 63 9.05 -11.26 -0.35
N GLU A 64 8.77 -10.99 -1.61
CA GLU A 64 9.68 -10.33 -2.54
C GLU A 64 10.07 -8.92 -2.07
N ALA A 65 9.16 -8.24 -1.37
CA ALA A 65 9.39 -6.94 -0.74
C ALA A 65 10.68 -6.89 0.12
N PHE A 66 11.02 -7.97 0.83
CA PHE A 66 12.22 -8.02 1.69
C PHE A 66 13.52 -7.92 0.90
N ARG A 67 13.50 -8.13 -0.42
CA ARG A 67 14.67 -8.02 -1.30
C ARG A 67 14.82 -6.64 -1.93
N THR A 68 13.89 -5.72 -1.67
CA THR A 68 13.83 -4.42 -2.35
C THR A 68 14.50 -3.28 -1.57
N GLY A 69 15.08 -3.56 -0.40
CA GLY A 69 15.77 -2.56 0.43
C GLY A 69 14.82 -1.58 1.12
N LEU A 70 13.55 -1.95 1.30
CA LEU A 70 12.58 -1.14 2.04
C LEU A 70 13.02 -0.99 3.50
N GLU A 71 12.92 0.23 4.02
CA GLU A 71 13.15 0.52 5.43
C GLU A 71 11.87 0.32 6.24
N LEU A 72 12.03 -0.13 7.47
CA LEU A 72 10.93 -0.27 8.41
C LEU A 72 10.65 1.08 9.07
N GLN A 73 9.37 1.42 9.16
CA GLN A 73 8.89 2.63 9.81
C GLN A 73 7.70 2.30 10.70
N ASP A 74 7.73 2.80 11.93
CA ASP A 74 6.57 2.77 12.82
C ASP A 74 5.56 3.84 12.40
N ILE A 75 4.28 3.47 12.41
CA ILE A 75 3.17 4.36 12.06
C ILE A 75 2.03 4.25 13.07
N VAL A 76 1.19 5.28 13.13
CA VAL A 76 -0.07 5.26 13.86
C VAL A 76 -1.21 5.10 12.85
N ILE A 77 -2.06 4.09 13.06
CA ILE A 77 -3.27 3.86 12.28
C ILE A 77 -4.48 4.35 13.07
N TRP A 78 -5.38 5.08 12.41
CA TRP A 78 -6.65 5.56 12.98
C TRP A 78 -7.86 4.98 12.24
#